data_AF-A0A920IZ21-F1
#
_entry.id   AF-A0A920IZ21-F1
#
_cell.length_a   1.000
_cell.length_b   1.000
_cell.length_c   1.000
_cell.angle_alpha   90.00
_cell.angle_beta   90.00
_cell.angle_gamma   90.00
#
_symmetry.space_group_name_H-M   'P 1'
#
loop_
_entity.id
_entity.type
_entity.pdbx_description
1 polymer ?
#
loop_
_entity_poly.entity_id
_entity_poly.type
_entity_poly.pdbx_seq_one_letter_code
_entity_poly.pdbx_strand_id
1 'polypeptide(L)' 'MYFPLIVDEGLMIEPTESESKETIDRFIDAMIMISELSKSNPKEIIDAPVNLPVERLDEAQTARNPVLIWAKK' A
#
# COMPACT_ATOMS: atom_id res chain seq x y z
N MET A 1 2.27 -7.85 -1.65
CA MET A 1 1.44 -8.94 -1.08
C MET A 1 0.23 -9.05 -1.99
N TYR A 2 -0.01 -10.21 -2.59
CA TYR A 2 -1.11 -10.44 -3.54
C TYR A 2 -1.93 -11.62 -3.08
N PHE A 3 -3.25 -11.43 -3.01
CA PHE A 3 -4.18 -12.47 -2.64
C PHE A 3 -5.54 -12.16 -3.28
N PRO A 4 -6.25 -13.18 -3.81
CA PRO A 4 -5.90 -14.60 -3.85
C PRO A 4 -4.80 -14.91 -4.90
N LEU A 5 -4.00 -15.94 -4.65
CA LEU A 5 -2.84 -16.32 -5.50
C LEU A 5 -3.22 -16.76 -6.94
N ILE A 6 -4.52 -16.99 -7.20
CA ILE A 6 -5.05 -17.40 -8.51
C ILE A 6 -5.44 -16.22 -9.40
N VAL A 7 -5.27 -14.98 -8.92
CA VAL A 7 -5.52 -13.75 -9.68
C VAL A 7 -4.26 -12.92 -9.65
N ASP A 8 -3.65 -12.73 -10.83
CA ASP A 8 -2.43 -11.92 -10.97
C ASP A 8 -2.68 -10.48 -10.50
N GLU A 9 -1.77 -9.97 -9.67
CA GLU A 9 -1.82 -8.63 -9.07
C GLU A 9 -3.16 -8.34 -8.32
N GLY A 10 -3.82 -9.39 -7.83
CA GLY A 10 -5.14 -9.29 -7.19
C GLY A 10 -5.13 -8.46 -5.90
N LEU A 11 -6.10 -7.55 -5.79
CA LEU A 11 -6.44 -6.83 -4.57
C LEU A 11 -7.77 -7.36 -4.02
N MET A 12 -7.73 -7.97 -2.84
CA MET A 12 -8.92 -8.41 -2.12
C MET A 12 -9.42 -7.29 -1.21
N ILE A 13 -10.65 -6.83 -1.42
CA ILE A 13 -11.26 -5.71 -0.69
C ILE A 13 -12.47 -6.24 0.09
N GLU A 14 -12.49 -5.99 1.40
CA GLU A 14 -13.57 -6.37 2.30
C GLU A 14 -14.04 -5.13 3.10
N PRO A 15 -15.02 -4.35 2.60
CA PRO A 15 -15.69 -3.39 3.45
C PRO A 15 -16.57 -4.17 4.43
N THR A 16 -16.30 -4.05 5.74
CA THR A 16 -17.14 -4.65 6.78
C THR A 16 -18.49 -3.94 6.84
N GLU A 17 -19.48 -4.56 7.48
CA GLU A 17 -20.84 -4.03 7.56
C GLU A 17 -20.97 -2.70 8.32
N SER A 18 -19.95 -2.34 9.10
CA SER A 18 -19.91 -1.10 9.88
C SER A 18 -19.54 0.12 9.04
N GLU A 19 -19.04 -0.08 7.81
CA GLU A 19 -18.65 1.02 6.96
C GLU A 19 -19.84 1.73 6.33
N SER A 20 -19.81 3.06 6.38
CA SER A 20 -20.83 3.89 5.75
C SER A 20 -20.67 3.91 4.22
N LYS A 21 -21.77 4.14 3.50
CA LYS A 21 -21.73 4.37 2.04
C LYS A 21 -20.73 5.48 1.69
N GLU A 22 -20.71 6.56 2.45
CA GLU A 22 -19.81 7.69 2.21
C GLU A 22 -18.33 7.28 2.32
N THR A 23 -17.98 6.43 3.29
CA THR A 23 -16.61 5.90 3.40
C THR A 23 -16.24 5.06 2.17
N ILE A 24 -17.15 4.20 1.73
CA ILE A 24 -16.93 3.35 0.56
C ILE A 24 -16.79 4.20 -0.72
N ASP A 25 -17.64 5.22 -0.89
CA ASP A 25 -17.55 6.15 -2.03
C ASP A 25 -16.19 6.85 -2.04
N ARG A 26 -15.72 7.36 -0.89
CA ARG A 26 -14.40 8.00 -0.79
C ARG A 26 -13.25 7.04 -1.13
N PHE A 27 -13.35 5.76 -0.74
CA PHE A 27 -12.38 4.75 -1.13
C PHE A 27 -12.38 4.51 -2.64
N ILE A 28 -13.56 4.40 -3.26
CA ILE A 28 -13.70 4.24 -4.72
C ILE A 28 -13.08 5.43 -5.45
N ASP A 29 -13.37 6.65 -5.02
CA ASP A 29 -12.82 7.87 -5.63
C ASP A 29 -11.28 7.89 -5.55
N ALA A 30 -10.71 7.49 -4.41
CA ALA A 30 -9.27 7.36 -4.26
C ALA A 30 -8.69 6.30 -5.21
N MET A 31 -9.34 5.15 -5.39
CA MET A 31 -8.89 4.10 -6.31
C MET A 31 -8.95 4.55 -7.78
N ILE A 32 -9.98 5.31 -8.17
CA ILE A 32 -10.08 5.90 -9.51
C ILE A 32 -8.92 6.87 -9.74
N MET A 33 -8.67 7.77 -8.78
CA MET A 33 -7.55 8.71 -8.85
C MET A 33 -6.19 7.99 -8.98
N ILE A 34 -5.95 6.95 -8.18
CA ILE A 34 -4.72 6.14 -8.26
C ILE A 34 -4.59 5.49 -9.65
N SER A 35 -5.69 4.98 -10.23
CA SER A 35 -5.70 4.41 -11.57
C SER A 35 -5.31 5.45 -12.64
N GLU A 36 -5.83 6.67 -12.54
CA GLU A 36 -5.47 7.77 -13.43
C GLU A 36 -4.02 8.21 -13.27
N LEU A 37 -3.55 8.31 -12.02
CA LEU A 37 -2.18 8.70 -11.70
C LEU A 37 -1.17 7.64 -12.17
N SER A 38 -1.50 6.36 -12.05
CA SER A 38 -0.67 5.26 -12.55
C SER A 38 -0.42 5.33 -14.06
N LYS A 39 -1.34 5.95 -14.82
CA LYS A 39 -1.23 6.11 -16.28
C LYS A 39 -0.53 7.42 -16.66
N SER A 40 -0.78 8.49 -15.91
CA SER A 40 -0.32 9.85 -16.24
C SER A 40 1.02 10.22 -15.61
N ASN A 41 1.26 9.83 -14.36
CA ASN A 41 2.51 10.06 -13.64
C ASN A 41 2.86 8.86 -12.71
N PRO A 42 3.32 7.72 -13.28
CA PRO A 42 3.55 6.50 -12.51
C PRO A 42 4.58 6.65 -11.37
N LYS A 43 5.53 7.58 -11.53
CA LYS A 43 6.61 7.81 -10.56
C LYS A 43 6.06 8.19 -9.19
N GLU A 44 5.01 9.00 -9.15
CA GLU A 44 4.38 9.44 -7.90
C GLU A 44 3.79 8.27 -7.09
N ILE A 45 3.26 7.25 -7.77
CA ILE A 45 2.78 6.02 -7.14
C ILE A 45 3.95 5.14 -6.67
N ILE A 46 5.00 5.02 -7.49
CA ILE A 46 6.17 4.19 -7.16
C ILE A 46 6.90 4.72 -5.93
N ASP A 47 7.06 6.04 -5.83
CA ASP A 47 7.77 6.70 -4.75
C ASP A 47 6.94 6.81 -3.45
N ALA A 48 5.63 6.51 -3.50
CA ALA A 48 4.77 6.55 -2.33
C ALA A 48 5.13 5.47 -1.28
N PRO A 49 4.99 5.76 0.04
CA PRO A 49 4.49 7.01 0.62
C PRO A 49 5.60 8.06 0.83
N VAL A 50 5.28 9.35 0.60
CA VAL A 50 6.25 10.47 0.69
C VAL A 50 6.00 11.45 1.85
N ASN A 51 4.85 11.37 2.51
CA ASN A 51 4.44 12.30 3.57
C ASN A 51 4.38 11.66 4.97
N LEU A 52 4.87 10.43 5.11
CA LEU A 52 4.90 9.70 6.38
C LEU A 52 6.24 9.91 7.09
N PRO A 53 6.33 9.72 8.42
CA PRO A 53 7.60 9.83 9.16
C PRO A 53 8.70 8.86 8.69
N VAL A 54 8.31 7.80 7.98
CA VAL A 54 9.19 6.81 7.35
C VAL A 54 8.66 6.49 5.96
N GLU A 55 9.59 6.21 5.03
CA GLU A 55 9.30 5.84 3.64
C GLU A 55 9.24 4.31 3.46
N ARG A 56 9.23 3.82 2.21
CA ARG A 56 9.26 2.39 1.90
C ARG A 56 10.55 1.76 2.46
N LEU A 57 10.38 0.73 3.29
CA LEU A 57 11.47 0.03 3.94
C LEU A 57 12.22 -0.89 2.97
N ASP A 58 13.53 -1.06 3.19
CA ASP A 58 14.31 -2.07 2.49
C ASP A 58 14.06 -3.46 3.11
N GLU A 59 13.02 -4.13 2.61
CA GLU A 59 12.66 -5.48 3.02
C GLU A 59 13.76 -6.50 2.70
N ALA A 60 14.53 -6.31 1.62
CA ALA A 60 15.58 -7.23 1.23
C ALA A 60 16.77 -7.17 2.19
N GLN A 61 17.20 -5.97 2.57
CA GLN A 61 18.23 -5.77 3.59
C GLN A 61 17.75 -6.32 4.94
N THR A 62 16.51 -6.02 5.32
CA THR A 62 15.93 -6.46 6.60
C THR A 62 15.85 -7.99 6.69
N ALA A 63 15.43 -8.66 5.61
CA ALA A 63 15.36 -10.12 5.56
C ALA A 63 16.76 -10.78 5.61
N ARG A 64 17.78 -10.16 5.01
CA ARG A 64 19.15 -10.69 4.99
C ARG A 64 19.94 -10.40 6.26
N ASN A 65 19.70 -9.25 6.90
CA ASN A 65 20.44 -8.78 8.07
C ASN A 65 19.48 -8.24 9.16
N PRO A 66 18.65 -9.10 9.76
CA PRO A 66 17.63 -8.65 10.70
C PRO A 66 18.25 -8.19 12.03
N VAL A 67 17.85 -7.00 12.49
CA VAL A 67 18.13 -6.53 13.85
C VAL A 67 16.94 -6.90 14.73
N LEU A 68 17.07 -7.99 15.47
CA LEU A 68 15.96 -8.59 16.24
C LEU A 68 15.86 -8.09 17.68
N ILE A 69 16.89 -7.41 18.17
CA ILE A 69 16.94 -6.86 19.52
C ILE A 69 17.18 -5.36 19.45
N TRP A 70 16.59 -4.63 20.39
CA TRP A 70 16.93 -3.23 20.58
C TRP A 70 18.33 -3.12 21.19
N ALA A 71 19.32 -2.78 20.37
CA ALA A 71 20.62 -2.38 20.86
C ALA A 71 20.58 -0.86 21.08
N LYS A 72 20.63 -0.41 22.34
CA LYS A 72 20.96 1.00 22.64
C LYS A 72 22.31 1.29 21.98
N LYS A 73 22.33 2.25 21.05
CA LYS A 73 23.57 2.90 20.61
C LYS A 73 24.18 3.68 21.77
#